data_AF-A0A6N2ZJ62-F1
#
_entry.id   AF-A0A6N2ZJ62-F1
#
_cell.length_a   1.000
_cell.length_b   1.000
_cell.length_c   1.000
_cell.angle_alpha   90.00
_cell.angle_beta   90.00
_cell.angle_gamma   90.00
#
_symmetry.space_group_name_H-M   'P 1'
#
loop_
_entity.id
_entity.type
_entity.pdbx_description
1 polymer ?
#
loop_
_entity_poly.entity_id
_entity_poly.type
_entity_poly.pdbx_seq_one_letter_code
_entity_poly.pdbx_strand_id
1 'polypeptide(L)'
;MAKNRKTPDMNLPMWFDGKNINEALFCEEFLRERRIIFANGAFFTPDGRVTDDLPLRGEIYDKLKFCAVNNIPRKTTNILEVLKLGAHVPDFPPEQDRIHVANGTLLLDGTFTEGRPAIVRSRLPVAYNPDATAPVIWLNFLDGLLYAEDIPTLQEFTGYCLIPSNKGQRMMVIKGNGGEGKSQIGAVLSSIFGTNMKDGSIGKISENRFARADLEHILLCVDDDM
;
A
#
# COMPACT_ATOMS: atom_id res chain seq x y z
N MET A 1 45.64 39.75 -1.13
CA MET A 1 44.67 39.05 -2.00
C MET A 1 43.33 39.03 -1.28
N ALA A 2 42.25 39.52 -1.90
CA ALA A 2 40.92 39.49 -1.28
C ALA A 2 40.32 38.07 -1.41
N LYS A 3 39.67 37.58 -0.33
CA LYS A 3 38.82 36.39 -0.44
C LYS A 3 37.53 36.81 -1.14
N ASN A 4 37.28 36.27 -2.34
CA ASN A 4 35.96 36.39 -2.98
C ASN A 4 34.91 35.66 -2.14
N ARG A 5 34.25 36.40 -1.23
CA ARG A 5 32.91 36.03 -0.75
C ARG A 5 31.99 36.06 -1.97
N LYS A 6 31.73 34.90 -2.56
CA LYS A 6 30.50 34.74 -3.35
C LYS A 6 29.34 35.08 -2.42
N THR A 7 28.46 35.95 -2.86
CA THR A 7 27.14 36.13 -2.25
C THR A 7 26.40 34.79 -2.29
N PRO A 8 25.73 34.36 -1.20
CA PRO A 8 24.89 33.17 -1.26
C PRO A 8 23.70 33.43 -2.20
N ASP A 9 23.36 32.45 -3.02
CA ASP A 9 22.13 32.50 -3.82
C ASP A 9 20.90 32.48 -2.91
N MET A 10 20.00 33.45 -3.07
CA MET A 10 18.84 33.65 -2.18
C MET A 10 17.68 32.66 -2.43
N ASN A 11 17.98 31.48 -2.97
CA ASN A 11 17.02 30.41 -3.29
C ASN A 11 17.53 29.00 -2.93
N LEU A 12 18.54 28.88 -2.05
CA LEU A 12 18.93 27.57 -1.50
C LEU A 12 17.93 27.12 -0.41
N PRO A 13 17.51 25.85 -0.37
CA PRO A 13 16.65 25.33 0.71
C PRO A 13 17.29 25.46 2.08
N MET A 14 16.47 25.63 3.14
CA MET A 14 16.97 25.87 4.51
C MET A 14 17.83 24.71 5.07
N TRP A 15 17.70 23.51 4.49
CA TRP A 15 18.47 22.33 4.85
C TRP A 15 19.82 22.20 4.12
N PHE A 16 20.20 23.12 3.23
CA PHE A 16 21.45 23.07 2.46
C PHE A 16 22.31 24.34 2.61
N ASP A 17 23.52 24.20 3.19
CA ASP A 17 24.44 25.33 3.43
C ASP A 17 25.36 25.66 2.23
N GLY A 18 25.11 25.05 1.07
CA GLY A 18 26.00 25.11 -0.11
C GLY A 18 27.04 23.98 -0.17
N LYS A 19 27.19 23.17 0.88
CA LYS A 19 28.16 22.06 0.97
C LYS A 19 27.63 20.81 1.69
N ASN A 20 26.73 20.97 2.66
CA ASN A 20 26.22 19.94 3.55
C ASN A 20 24.70 19.95 3.59
N ILE A 21 24.10 18.77 3.73
CA ILE A 21 22.66 18.60 3.96
C ILE A 21 22.42 18.35 5.45
N ASN A 22 21.58 19.20 6.06
CA ASN A 22 20.94 18.95 7.35
C ASN A 22 19.77 17.99 7.14
N GLU A 23 19.98 16.73 7.51
CA GLU A 23 19.04 15.63 7.27
C GLU A 23 17.72 15.82 8.04
N ALA A 24 17.73 16.44 9.22
CA ALA A 24 16.53 16.72 10.01
C ALA A 24 15.66 17.83 9.37
N LEU A 25 16.27 18.96 8.98
CA LEU A 25 15.54 20.04 8.30
C LEU A 25 15.01 19.61 6.92
N PHE A 26 15.73 18.72 6.22
CA PHE A 26 15.21 18.09 5.00
C PHE A 26 13.93 17.31 5.30
N CYS A 27 13.94 16.48 6.36
CA CYS A 27 12.77 15.70 6.75
C CYS A 27 11.60 16.59 7.16
N GLU A 28 11.83 17.67 7.92
CA GLU A 28 10.77 18.62 8.27
C GLU A 28 10.12 19.29 7.05
N GLU A 29 10.89 19.68 6.03
CA GLU A 29 10.36 20.25 4.80
C GLU A 29 9.61 19.19 3.98
N PHE A 30 10.22 18.01 3.81
CA PHE A 30 9.66 16.89 3.05
C PHE A 30 8.33 16.40 3.61
N LEU A 31 8.16 16.36 4.95
CA LEU A 31 6.92 15.94 5.61
C LEU A 31 5.82 17.03 5.62
N ARG A 32 6.16 18.30 5.32
CA ARG A 32 5.16 19.36 5.10
C ARG A 32 4.59 19.31 3.68
N GLU A 33 5.41 18.96 2.70
CA GLU A 33 4.98 18.78 1.30
C GLU A 33 4.29 17.43 1.07
N ARG A 34 4.83 16.35 1.63
CA ARG A 34 4.45 14.97 1.32
C ARG A 34 3.64 14.34 2.44
N ARG A 35 2.43 13.89 2.10
CA ARG A 35 1.52 13.20 3.03
C ARG A 35 2.00 11.75 3.26
N ILE A 36 2.86 11.55 4.26
CA ILE A 36 3.39 10.24 4.64
C ILE A 36 3.54 10.14 6.17
N ILE A 37 3.20 8.97 6.72
CA ILE A 37 3.44 8.58 8.12
C ILE A 37 4.22 7.27 8.15
N PHE A 38 4.85 6.98 9.29
CA PHE A 38 5.47 5.69 9.59
C PHE A 38 4.76 5.08 10.82
N ALA A 39 4.26 3.86 10.68
CA ALA A 39 3.53 3.13 11.72
C ALA A 39 3.76 1.62 11.54
N ASN A 40 3.73 0.82 12.61
CA ASN A 40 3.83 -0.65 12.52
C ASN A 40 4.98 -1.17 11.61
N GLY A 41 6.12 -0.47 11.58
CA GLY A 41 7.26 -0.86 10.73
C GLY A 41 7.16 -0.51 9.23
N ALA A 42 6.05 0.11 8.78
CA ALA A 42 5.83 0.48 7.38
C ALA A 42 5.51 1.97 7.19
N PHE A 43 5.80 2.49 6.00
CA PHE A 43 5.33 3.82 5.58
C PHE A 43 3.92 3.73 4.97
N PHE A 44 3.07 4.72 5.28
CA PHE A 44 1.71 4.84 4.74
C PHE A 44 1.47 6.23 4.13
N THR A 45 0.70 6.25 3.05
CA THR A 45 0.40 7.44 2.22
C THR A 45 -1.10 7.49 1.92
N PRO A 46 -1.61 8.49 1.18
CA PRO A 46 -2.96 8.42 0.65
C PRO A 46 -3.23 7.22 -0.25
N ASP A 47 -2.22 6.58 -0.81
CA ASP A 47 -2.31 5.38 -1.65
C ASP A 47 -2.08 4.07 -0.87
N GLY A 48 -2.14 4.13 0.46
CA GLY A 48 -1.92 2.96 1.32
C GLY A 48 -0.46 2.77 1.68
N ARG A 49 -0.13 1.52 2.04
CA ARG A 49 1.21 1.07 2.41
C ARG A 49 2.20 1.19 1.25
N VAL A 50 3.34 1.81 1.52
CA VAL A 50 4.52 1.76 0.65
C VAL A 50 5.12 0.36 0.74
N THR A 51 5.11 -0.38 -0.37
CA THR A 51 5.64 -1.77 -0.44
C THR A 51 7.06 -1.87 -0.97
N ASP A 52 7.56 -0.79 -1.58
CA ASP A 52 8.95 -0.63 -2.03
C ASP A 52 9.37 0.81 -1.70
N ASP A 53 10.53 0.97 -1.06
CA ASP A 53 11.10 2.28 -0.75
C ASP A 53 11.67 2.99 -2.00
N LEU A 54 11.88 2.31 -3.12
CA LEU A 54 12.60 2.86 -4.28
C LEU A 54 11.99 4.17 -4.82
N PRO A 55 10.66 4.36 -4.95
CA PRO A 55 10.07 5.64 -5.35
C PRO A 55 10.37 6.76 -4.35
N LEU A 56 10.25 6.48 -3.04
CA LEU A 56 10.55 7.42 -1.97
C LEU A 56 12.05 7.80 -1.96
N ARG A 57 12.94 6.84 -2.18
CA ARG A 57 14.39 7.07 -2.36
C ARG A 57 14.68 7.88 -3.62
N GLY A 58 13.90 7.70 -4.69
CA GLY A 58 13.94 8.48 -5.92
C GLY A 58 13.56 9.95 -5.69
N GLU A 59 12.45 10.22 -5.00
CA GLU A 59 12.03 11.59 -4.64
C GLU A 59 13.06 12.32 -3.76
N ILE A 60 13.64 11.60 -2.78
CA ILE A 60 14.73 12.14 -1.96
C ILE A 60 15.95 12.45 -2.84
N TYR A 61 16.38 11.50 -3.69
CA TYR A 61 17.49 11.69 -4.62
C TYR A 61 17.26 12.88 -5.56
N ASP A 62 16.03 13.08 -6.04
CA ASP A 62 15.68 14.15 -6.96
C ASP A 62 15.68 15.55 -6.33
N LYS A 63 15.38 15.67 -5.04
CA LYS A 63 15.67 16.89 -4.26
C LYS A 63 17.18 17.06 -4.00
N LEU A 64 17.93 15.97 -3.79
CA LEU A 64 19.37 16.04 -3.49
C LEU A 64 20.29 16.27 -4.70
N LYS A 65 19.93 15.85 -5.91
CA LYS A 65 20.84 15.81 -7.08
C LYS A 65 21.38 17.18 -7.53
N PHE A 66 20.70 18.27 -7.17
CA PHE A 66 21.15 19.65 -7.45
C PHE A 66 22.06 20.21 -6.35
N CYS A 67 22.11 19.59 -5.18
CA CYS A 67 23.06 19.92 -4.13
C CYS A 67 24.42 19.31 -4.50
N ALA A 68 25.48 20.13 -4.56
CA ALA A 68 26.83 19.70 -4.96
C ALA A 68 27.56 18.90 -3.85
N VAL A 69 26.93 17.85 -3.36
CA VAL A 69 27.37 17.05 -2.21
C VAL A 69 28.01 15.72 -2.65
N ASN A 70 29.00 15.28 -1.90
CA ASN A 70 29.56 13.94 -2.06
C ASN A 70 28.66 12.88 -1.41
N ASN A 71 28.63 11.68 -2.01
CA ASN A 71 27.98 10.49 -1.46
C ASN A 71 26.45 10.63 -1.24
N ILE A 72 25.73 11.09 -2.27
CA ILE A 72 24.26 11.17 -2.30
C ILE A 72 23.59 9.85 -1.87
N PRO A 73 24.00 8.64 -2.33
CA PRO A 73 23.33 7.40 -1.94
C PRO A 73 23.30 7.17 -0.42
N ARG A 74 24.40 7.47 0.29
CA ARG A 74 24.44 7.40 1.76
C ARG A 74 23.53 8.46 2.40
N LYS A 75 23.47 9.67 1.83
CA LYS A 75 22.57 10.73 2.30
C LYS A 75 21.09 10.35 2.13
N THR A 76 20.71 9.72 1.02
CA THR A 76 19.36 9.17 0.81
C THR A 76 19.01 8.13 1.88
N THR A 77 19.91 7.19 2.19
CA THR A 77 19.70 6.21 3.27
C THR A 77 19.57 6.87 4.64
N ASN A 78 20.46 7.80 4.99
CA ASN A 78 20.39 8.54 6.26
C ASN A 78 19.04 9.26 6.41
N ILE A 79 18.62 10.01 5.38
CA ILE A 79 17.35 10.74 5.36
C ILE A 79 16.16 9.78 5.52
N LEU A 80 16.21 8.60 4.89
CA LEU A 80 15.13 7.62 5.03
C LEU A 80 14.96 7.12 6.48
N GLU A 81 16.05 6.91 7.21
CA GLU A 81 15.97 6.55 8.64
C GLU A 81 15.48 7.72 9.51
N VAL A 82 15.89 8.96 9.21
CA VAL A 82 15.36 10.16 9.90
C VAL A 82 13.88 10.40 9.57
N LEU A 83 13.43 10.09 8.35
CA LEU A 83 12.01 10.14 7.96
C LEU A 83 11.16 9.13 8.75
N LYS A 84 11.66 7.91 9.01
CA LYS A 84 10.93 6.94 9.86
C LYS A 84 10.68 7.50 11.26
N LEU A 85 11.63 8.26 11.81
CA LEU A 85 11.50 8.90 13.13
C LEU A 85 10.58 10.12 13.07
N GLY A 86 10.78 11.02 12.10
CA GLY A 86 10.01 12.26 11.96
C GLY A 86 8.55 12.05 11.53
N ALA A 87 8.26 10.97 10.81
CA ALA A 87 6.92 10.59 10.36
C ALA A 87 6.22 9.61 11.33
N HIS A 88 6.87 9.21 12.44
CA HIS A 88 6.36 8.17 13.33
C HIS A 88 5.05 8.57 14.03
N VAL A 89 4.00 7.77 13.86
CA VAL A 89 2.79 7.85 14.68
C VAL A 89 2.67 6.62 15.60
N PRO A 90 2.31 6.80 16.89
CA PRO A 90 2.32 5.70 17.87
C PRO A 90 1.16 4.71 17.70
N ASP A 91 0.06 5.14 17.07
CA ASP A 91 -1.07 4.30 16.68
C ASP A 91 -1.65 4.83 15.36
N PHE A 92 -2.25 3.92 14.58
CA PHE A 92 -2.88 4.16 13.29
C PHE A 92 -3.84 2.99 12.99
N PRO A 93 -4.97 2.85 13.72
CA PRO A 93 -5.74 1.61 13.72
C PRO A 93 -6.43 1.31 12.37
N PRO A 94 -6.79 0.05 12.09
CA PRO A 94 -7.52 -0.31 10.87
C PRO A 94 -8.97 0.16 10.89
N GLU A 95 -9.38 0.92 9.87
CA GLU A 95 -10.77 1.36 9.67
C GLU A 95 -11.59 0.22 9.05
N GLN A 96 -12.48 -0.41 9.84
CA GLN A 96 -13.25 -1.61 9.45
C GLN A 96 -14.66 -1.31 8.90
N ASP A 97 -15.01 -0.05 8.79
CA ASP A 97 -16.31 0.48 8.35
C ASP A 97 -16.31 0.97 6.89
N ARG A 98 -15.20 0.76 6.17
CA ARG A 98 -14.96 1.34 4.85
C ARG A 98 -13.94 0.57 4.00
N ILE A 99 -13.99 0.81 2.70
CA ILE A 99 -13.09 0.27 1.68
C ILE A 99 -12.46 1.44 0.93
N HIS A 100 -11.13 1.49 0.86
CA HIS A 100 -10.42 2.52 0.09
C HIS A 100 -10.08 2.01 -1.31
N VAL A 101 -10.52 2.74 -2.33
CA VAL A 101 -10.41 2.40 -3.76
C VAL A 101 -9.61 3.47 -4.51
N ALA A 102 -9.14 3.19 -5.72
CA ALA A 102 -8.22 4.08 -6.46
C ALA A 102 -8.75 5.53 -6.62
N ASN A 103 -10.08 5.70 -6.75
CA ASN A 103 -10.74 6.99 -6.91
C ASN A 103 -11.35 7.57 -5.62
N GLY A 104 -11.37 6.86 -4.49
CA GLY A 104 -12.13 7.34 -3.32
C GLY A 104 -12.16 6.42 -2.10
N THR A 105 -13.19 6.60 -1.26
CA THR A 105 -13.50 5.73 -0.12
C THR A 105 -15.00 5.43 -0.12
N LEU A 106 -15.35 4.16 -0.02
CA LEU A 106 -16.71 3.66 0.10
C LEU A 106 -16.95 3.21 1.55
N LEU A 107 -17.92 3.80 2.24
CA LEU A 107 -18.37 3.31 3.54
C LEU A 107 -19.26 2.08 3.37
N LEU A 108 -19.34 1.23 4.39
CA LEU A 108 -20.20 0.02 4.36
C LEU A 108 -21.72 0.33 4.39
N ASP A 109 -22.11 1.59 4.58
CA ASP A 109 -23.50 2.06 4.38
C ASP A 109 -23.82 2.42 2.91
N GLY A 110 -22.83 2.34 2.01
CA GLY A 110 -22.93 2.70 0.59
C GLY A 110 -22.48 4.13 0.26
N THR A 111 -22.16 4.96 1.25
CA THR A 111 -21.70 6.34 1.03
C THR A 111 -20.32 6.34 0.37
N PHE A 112 -20.22 6.87 -0.86
CA PHE A 112 -18.96 7.06 -1.57
C PHE A 112 -18.47 8.50 -1.49
N THR A 113 -17.20 8.68 -1.12
CA THR A 113 -16.46 9.96 -1.20
C THR A 113 -15.33 9.85 -2.20
N GLU A 114 -15.33 10.68 -3.24
CA GLU A 114 -14.23 10.75 -4.21
C GLU A 114 -12.99 11.45 -3.61
N GLY A 115 -11.80 11.06 -4.06
CA GLY A 115 -10.52 11.65 -3.66
C GLY A 115 -9.75 10.87 -2.59
N ARG A 116 -8.50 11.30 -2.32
CA ARG A 116 -7.52 10.53 -1.52
C ARG A 116 -6.88 11.35 -0.39
N PRO A 117 -7.56 11.50 0.77
CA PRO A 117 -6.81 12.19 2.34
C PRO A 117 -7.57 12.42 2.07
N ALA A 118 -7.86 10.95 2.89
CA ALA A 118 -7.13 10.24 3.99
C ALA A 118 -5.75 9.69 3.60
N ILE A 119 -4.81 9.66 4.57
CA ILE A 119 -3.73 8.66 4.59
C ILE A 119 -4.36 7.36 5.10
N VAL A 120 -4.09 6.23 4.45
CA VAL A 120 -4.82 4.98 4.68
C VAL A 120 -3.87 3.79 4.85
N ARG A 121 -4.32 2.70 5.47
CA ARG A 121 -3.52 1.47 5.59
C ARG A 121 -3.37 0.75 4.26
N SER A 122 -4.50 0.55 3.59
CA SER A 122 -4.64 -0.14 2.31
C SER A 122 -5.37 0.78 1.33
N ARG A 123 -5.07 0.64 0.04
CA ARG A 123 -5.92 1.14 -1.05
C ARG A 123 -5.92 0.11 -2.17
N LEU A 124 -7.11 -0.25 -2.63
CA LEU A 124 -7.30 -1.18 -3.74
C LEU A 124 -7.03 -0.44 -5.07
N PRO A 125 -6.33 -1.06 -6.04
CA PRO A 125 -6.06 -0.45 -7.36
C PRO A 125 -7.29 -0.29 -8.26
N VAL A 126 -8.42 -0.94 -7.92
CA VAL A 126 -9.70 -0.77 -8.62
C VAL A 126 -10.41 0.53 -8.22
N ALA A 127 -11.17 1.11 -9.15
CA ALA A 127 -12.05 2.26 -8.89
C ALA A 127 -13.49 1.78 -8.61
N TYR A 128 -14.18 2.47 -7.70
CA TYR A 128 -15.61 2.27 -7.50
C TYR A 128 -16.43 3.10 -8.50
N ASN A 129 -17.47 2.50 -9.07
CA ASN A 129 -18.44 3.15 -9.93
C ASN A 129 -19.85 2.67 -9.53
N PRO A 130 -20.75 3.52 -9.03
CA PRO A 130 -22.12 3.12 -8.68
C PRO A 130 -22.97 2.81 -9.92
N ASP A 131 -22.65 3.40 -11.07
CA ASP A 131 -23.33 3.20 -12.35
C ASP A 131 -22.71 2.04 -13.16
N ALA A 132 -21.98 1.13 -12.52
CA ALA A 132 -21.39 -0.02 -13.17
C ALA A 132 -22.48 -1.01 -13.64
N THR A 133 -22.39 -1.45 -14.90
CA THR A 133 -23.22 -2.53 -15.40
C THR A 133 -22.89 -3.85 -14.71
N ALA A 134 -23.88 -4.75 -14.58
CA ALA A 134 -23.66 -6.08 -14.00
C ALA A 134 -22.50 -6.81 -14.73
N PRO A 135 -21.57 -7.44 -14.00
CA PRO A 135 -20.36 -8.01 -14.59
C PRO A 135 -20.64 -9.38 -15.23
N VAL A 136 -21.45 -9.41 -16.29
CA VAL A 136 -21.98 -10.64 -16.93
C VAL A 136 -20.89 -11.64 -17.29
N ILE A 137 -19.72 -11.20 -17.75
CA ILE A 137 -18.60 -12.09 -18.10
C ILE A 137 -18.09 -12.86 -16.86
N TRP A 138 -17.99 -12.18 -15.72
CA TRP A 138 -17.58 -12.78 -14.44
C TRP A 138 -18.68 -13.69 -13.87
N LEU A 139 -19.94 -13.26 -13.93
CA LEU A 139 -21.07 -14.07 -13.46
C LEU A 139 -21.22 -15.37 -14.27
N ASN A 140 -21.13 -15.29 -15.60
CA ASN A 140 -21.18 -16.47 -16.48
C ASN A 140 -19.96 -17.40 -16.28
N PHE A 141 -18.79 -16.86 -15.92
CA PHE A 141 -17.63 -17.65 -15.54
C PHE A 141 -17.85 -18.40 -14.22
N LEU A 142 -18.44 -17.75 -13.21
CA LEU A 142 -18.77 -18.42 -11.94
C LEU A 142 -19.89 -19.45 -12.09
N ASP A 143 -20.92 -19.18 -12.89
CA ASP A 143 -22.01 -20.12 -13.23
C ASP A 143 -21.49 -21.39 -13.95
N GLY A 144 -20.41 -21.25 -14.74
CA GLY A 144 -19.71 -22.37 -15.37
C GLY A 144 -18.72 -23.12 -14.47
N LEU A 145 -18.49 -22.69 -13.23
CA LEU A 145 -17.44 -23.21 -12.33
C LEU A 145 -17.95 -23.65 -10.95
N LEU A 146 -19.01 -23.04 -10.43
CA LEU A 146 -19.53 -23.24 -9.07
C LEU A 146 -21.00 -23.65 -9.10
N TYR A 147 -21.49 -24.23 -8.00
CA TYR A 147 -22.93 -24.37 -7.79
C TYR A 147 -23.55 -23.00 -7.52
N ALA A 148 -24.82 -22.80 -7.88
CA ALA A 148 -25.47 -21.49 -7.82
C ALA A 148 -25.53 -20.92 -6.39
N GLU A 149 -25.55 -21.77 -5.37
CA GLU A 149 -25.46 -21.45 -3.94
C GLU A 149 -24.04 -21.05 -3.47
N ASP A 150 -22.99 -21.47 -4.17
CA ASP A 150 -21.59 -21.12 -3.84
C ASP A 150 -21.19 -19.74 -4.41
N ILE A 151 -21.83 -19.31 -5.51
CA ILE A 151 -21.59 -18.00 -6.15
C ILE A 151 -21.77 -16.82 -5.17
N PRO A 152 -22.90 -16.66 -4.44
CA PRO A 152 -23.03 -15.61 -3.44
C PRO A 152 -22.05 -15.79 -2.28
N THR A 153 -21.78 -17.04 -1.87
CA THR A 153 -20.82 -17.35 -0.78
C THR A 153 -19.40 -16.85 -1.11
N LEU A 154 -18.93 -17.03 -2.36
CA LEU A 154 -17.67 -16.48 -2.84
C LEU A 154 -17.67 -14.95 -2.87
N GLN A 155 -18.78 -14.34 -3.30
CA GLN A 155 -18.91 -12.87 -3.38
C GLN A 155 -18.95 -12.23 -1.98
N GLU A 156 -19.67 -12.81 -1.02
CA GLU A 156 -19.70 -12.38 0.37
C GLU A 156 -18.34 -12.53 1.06
N PHE A 157 -17.64 -13.65 0.87
CA PHE A 157 -16.28 -13.84 1.40
C PHE A 157 -15.29 -12.86 0.79
N THR A 158 -15.36 -12.62 -0.52
CA THR A 158 -14.55 -11.61 -1.21
C THR A 158 -14.83 -10.21 -0.64
N GLY A 159 -16.11 -9.85 -0.47
CA GLY A 159 -16.53 -8.57 0.12
C GLY A 159 -16.05 -8.38 1.56
N TYR A 160 -16.11 -9.44 2.38
CA TYR A 160 -15.55 -9.45 3.73
C TYR A 160 -14.04 -9.17 3.74
N CYS A 161 -13.28 -9.70 2.76
CA CYS A 161 -11.84 -9.45 2.64
C CYS A 161 -11.49 -8.03 2.18
N LEU A 162 -12.42 -7.24 1.61
CA LEU A 162 -12.16 -5.85 1.19
C LEU A 162 -11.91 -4.90 2.38
N ILE A 163 -12.31 -5.28 3.60
CA ILE A 163 -12.09 -4.51 4.83
C ILE A 163 -10.98 -5.13 5.71
N PRO A 164 -10.20 -4.34 6.47
CA PRO A 164 -9.13 -4.84 7.35
C PRO A 164 -9.67 -5.47 8.65
N SER A 165 -10.44 -6.55 8.51
CA SER A 165 -11.16 -7.24 9.58
C SER A 165 -10.77 -8.71 9.68
N ASN A 166 -10.52 -9.18 10.91
CA ASN A 166 -10.33 -10.60 11.22
C ASN A 166 -11.50 -11.18 12.05
N LYS A 167 -12.59 -10.42 12.26
CA LYS A 167 -13.74 -10.79 13.09
C LYS A 167 -14.40 -12.12 12.68
N GLY A 168 -14.41 -12.43 11.39
CA GLY A 168 -14.98 -13.68 10.89
C GLY A 168 -14.16 -14.92 11.27
N GLN A 169 -12.82 -14.80 11.35
CA GLN A 169 -11.89 -15.94 11.51
C GLN A 169 -12.27 -17.11 10.56
N ARG A 170 -12.32 -16.83 9.25
CA ARG A 170 -12.67 -17.80 8.20
C ARG A 170 -11.57 -17.90 7.15
N MET A 171 -11.56 -19.06 6.50
CA MET A 171 -10.75 -19.41 5.35
C MET A 171 -11.69 -20.05 4.34
N MET A 172 -11.58 -19.67 3.07
CA MET A 172 -12.32 -20.31 1.97
C MET A 172 -11.43 -21.36 1.32
N VAL A 173 -12.02 -22.50 0.93
CA VAL A 173 -11.34 -23.58 0.19
C VAL A 173 -12.16 -23.89 -1.04
N ILE A 174 -11.62 -23.61 -2.22
CA ILE A 174 -12.29 -23.84 -3.51
C ILE A 174 -11.71 -25.14 -4.10
N LYS A 175 -12.47 -26.24 -4.01
CA LYS A 175 -12.00 -27.57 -4.41
C LYS A 175 -12.52 -27.96 -5.79
N GLY A 176 -11.65 -28.59 -6.59
CA GLY A 176 -12.01 -29.23 -7.86
C GLY A 176 -10.77 -29.76 -8.58
N ASN A 177 -10.91 -30.34 -9.77
CA ASN A 177 -9.81 -30.91 -10.56
C ASN A 177 -8.90 -29.82 -11.18
N GLY A 178 -7.69 -30.20 -11.61
CA GLY A 178 -6.80 -29.31 -12.34
C GLY A 178 -7.39 -28.85 -13.68
N GLY A 179 -7.18 -27.58 -14.03
CA GLY A 179 -7.60 -27.02 -15.33
C GLY A 179 -9.02 -26.43 -15.40
N GLU A 180 -9.86 -26.62 -14.37
CA GLU A 180 -11.25 -26.11 -14.35
C GLU A 180 -11.38 -24.58 -14.31
N GLY A 181 -10.30 -23.84 -14.01
CA GLY A 181 -10.30 -22.37 -13.99
C GLY A 181 -10.25 -21.71 -12.62
N LYS A 182 -10.12 -22.46 -11.51
CA LYS A 182 -10.03 -21.92 -10.13
C LYS A 182 -9.03 -20.77 -9.98
N SER A 183 -7.81 -20.88 -10.52
CA SER A 183 -6.80 -19.82 -10.48
C SER A 183 -7.18 -18.52 -11.24
N GLN A 184 -8.25 -18.52 -12.06
CA GLN A 184 -8.81 -17.28 -12.61
C GLN A 184 -9.55 -16.47 -11.54
N ILE A 185 -10.12 -17.11 -10.51
CA ILE A 185 -10.60 -16.43 -9.31
C ILE A 185 -9.40 -15.75 -8.61
N GLY A 186 -8.28 -16.48 -8.44
CA GLY A 186 -7.03 -15.93 -7.92
C GLY A 186 -6.51 -14.73 -8.73
N ALA A 187 -6.54 -14.79 -10.06
CA ALA A 187 -6.15 -13.69 -10.94
C ALA A 187 -7.06 -12.45 -10.85
N VAL A 188 -8.38 -12.65 -10.73
CA VAL A 188 -9.34 -11.56 -10.50
C VAL A 188 -9.16 -10.95 -9.11
N LEU A 189 -8.94 -11.76 -8.06
CA LEU A 189 -8.62 -11.28 -6.72
C LEU A 189 -7.30 -10.50 -6.72
N SER A 190 -6.24 -11.00 -7.35
CA SER A 190 -4.97 -10.29 -7.51
C SER A 190 -5.15 -8.93 -8.21
N SER A 191 -6.05 -8.85 -9.19
CA SER A 191 -6.40 -7.59 -9.88
C SER A 191 -7.21 -6.62 -9.00
N ILE A 192 -8.06 -7.12 -8.11
CA ILE A 192 -8.86 -6.31 -7.17
C ILE A 192 -8.00 -5.80 -6.01
N PHE A 193 -7.14 -6.65 -5.45
CA PHE A 193 -6.39 -6.38 -4.23
C PHE A 193 -5.00 -5.80 -4.47
N GLY A 194 -4.33 -6.15 -5.57
CA GLY A 194 -2.95 -5.73 -5.86
C GLY A 194 -1.99 -6.04 -4.71
N THR A 195 -1.22 -5.04 -4.27
CA THR A 195 -0.26 -5.14 -3.15
C THR A 195 -0.88 -5.40 -1.76
N ASN A 196 -2.21 -5.45 -1.68
CA ASN A 196 -2.96 -5.83 -0.46
C ASN A 196 -3.30 -7.34 -0.44
N MET A 197 -2.99 -8.09 -1.50
CA MET A 197 -3.04 -9.56 -1.55
C MET A 197 -1.63 -10.15 -1.50
N LYS A 198 -1.52 -11.37 -0.99
CA LYS A 198 -0.28 -12.14 -0.91
C LYS A 198 -0.52 -13.59 -1.35
N ASP A 199 0.24 -14.03 -2.35
CA ASP A 199 0.33 -15.46 -2.67
C ASP A 199 1.29 -16.11 -1.65
N GLY A 200 0.86 -17.18 -0.99
CA GLY A 200 1.62 -17.77 0.11
C GLY A 200 1.02 -19.06 0.67
N SER A 201 1.88 -20.08 0.80
CA SER A 201 1.44 -21.41 1.24
C SER A 201 1.13 -21.47 2.75
N ILE A 202 -0.03 -22.02 3.09
CA ILE A 202 -0.52 -22.17 4.46
C ILE A 202 0.40 -23.09 5.28
N GLY A 203 1.01 -24.11 4.67
CA GLY A 203 2.03 -24.93 5.32
C GLY A 203 3.23 -24.08 5.80
N LYS A 204 3.72 -23.19 4.94
CA LYS A 204 4.83 -22.26 5.27
C LYS A 204 4.42 -21.26 6.35
N ILE A 205 3.17 -20.76 6.32
CA ILE A 205 2.62 -19.83 7.32
C ILE A 205 2.45 -20.52 8.70
N SER A 206 2.09 -21.81 8.69
CA SER A 206 2.01 -22.64 9.90
C SER A 206 3.39 -22.82 10.55
N GLU A 207 4.41 -23.22 9.79
CA GLU A 207 5.71 -23.60 10.34
C GLU A 207 6.67 -22.41 10.55
N ASN A 208 6.67 -21.42 9.66
CA ASN A 208 7.65 -20.34 9.66
C ASN A 208 7.08 -19.04 10.25
N ARG A 209 7.59 -18.64 11.44
CA ARG A 209 7.23 -17.38 12.10
C ARG A 209 7.45 -16.13 11.22
N PHE A 210 8.40 -16.15 10.29
CA PHE A 210 8.66 -15.03 9.39
C PHE A 210 7.59 -14.93 8.29
N ALA A 211 7.09 -16.06 7.78
CA ALA A 211 5.97 -16.08 6.82
C ALA A 211 4.66 -15.52 7.42
N ARG A 212 4.53 -15.48 8.75
CA ARG A 212 3.43 -14.80 9.44
C ARG A 212 3.60 -13.28 9.50
N ALA A 213 4.84 -12.77 9.51
CA ALA A 213 5.14 -11.34 9.45
C ALA A 213 4.91 -10.76 8.04
N ASP A 214 5.16 -11.56 7.00
CA ASP A 214 4.84 -11.23 5.60
C ASP A 214 3.33 -10.99 5.34
N LEU A 215 2.46 -11.35 6.29
CA LEU A 215 1.01 -11.10 6.24
C LEU A 215 0.60 -9.81 6.98
N GLU A 216 1.52 -9.09 7.61
CA GLU A 216 1.16 -7.80 8.22
C GLU A 216 0.78 -6.79 7.12
N HIS A 217 -0.37 -6.12 7.32
CA HIS A 217 -0.98 -5.21 6.35
C HIS A 217 -1.47 -5.85 5.04
N ILE A 218 -1.61 -7.17 5.00
CA ILE A 218 -2.28 -7.90 3.91
C ILE A 218 -3.77 -8.06 4.27
N LEU A 219 -4.65 -7.91 3.28
CA LEU A 219 -6.09 -8.14 3.39
C LEU A 219 -6.47 -9.58 3.06
N LEU A 220 -5.81 -10.18 2.07
CA LEU A 220 -6.10 -11.52 1.56
C LEU A 220 -4.80 -12.31 1.32
N CYS A 221 -4.71 -13.52 1.89
CA CYS A 221 -3.71 -14.51 1.50
C CYS A 221 -4.38 -15.58 0.63
N VAL A 222 -3.72 -15.98 -0.46
CA VAL A 222 -4.18 -17.06 -1.35
C VAL A 222 -3.11 -18.14 -1.41
N ASP A 223 -3.56 -19.41 -1.41
CA ASP A 223 -2.71 -20.59 -1.57
C ASP A 223 -3.32 -21.46 -2.68
N ASP A 224 -2.72 -21.41 -3.87
CA ASP A 224 -3.14 -22.15 -5.07
C ASP A 224 -2.55 -23.59 -5.10
N ASP A 225 -1.71 -23.97 -4.13
CA ASP A 225 -0.96 -25.24 -4.08
C ASP A 225 -1.61 -26.35 -3.18
N MET A 226 -2.85 -26.17 -2.69
CA MET A 226 -3.55 -27.09 -1.75
C MET A 226 -4.52 -28.10 -2.37
#